data_AF-A0A3B9P2W6-F1
#
_entry.id   AF-A0A3B9P2W6-F1
#
_cell.length_a   1.000
_cell.length_b   1.000
_cell.length_c   1.000
_cell.angle_alpha   90.00
_cell.angle_beta   90.00
_cell.angle_gamma   90.00
#
_symmetry.space_group_name_H-M   'P 1'
#
loop_
_entity.id
_entity.type
_entity.pdbx_description
1 polymer ?
#
loop_
_entity_poly.entity_id
_entity_poly.type
_entity_poly.pdbx_seq_one_letter_code
_entity_poly.pdbx_strand_id
1 'polypeptide(L)' 'MGRSDKDKIIAGLFRLAWSFPFIFIGPALFIGKGTGGHWYWTAISLVIMATGVFLAVAGLRLVLRGFFND' A
#
# COMPACT_ATOMS: atom_id res chain seq x y z
N MET A 1 -17.60 -6.64 24.66
CA MET A 1 -16.84 -6.26 23.45
C MET A 1 -16.00 -5.04 23.81
N GLY A 2 -14.67 -5.15 23.76
CA GLY A 2 -13.77 -4.04 24.09
C GLY A 2 -14.04 -2.85 23.16
N ARG A 3 -14.02 -1.64 23.71
CA ARG A 3 -14.23 -0.41 22.93
C ARG A 3 -13.16 -0.34 21.83
N SER A 4 -13.57 -0.13 20.58
CA SER A 4 -12.67 0.00 19.44
C SER A 4 -11.72 1.19 19.61
N ASP A 5 -10.46 0.98 19.26
CA ASP A 5 -9.37 1.96 19.34
C ASP A 5 -9.38 2.82 18.07
N LYS A 6 -10.06 3.96 18.15
CA LYS A 6 -10.27 4.88 17.03
C LYS A 6 -8.96 5.43 16.47
N ASP A 7 -7.95 5.62 17.32
CA ASP A 7 -6.66 6.17 16.91
C ASP A 7 -5.91 5.17 16.03
N LYS A 8 -5.91 3.89 16.40
CA LYS A 8 -5.40 2.81 15.53
C LYS A 8 -6.19 2.72 14.23
N ILE A 9 -7.51 2.77 14.27
CA ILE A 9 -8.32 2.68 13.04
C ILE A 9 -7.96 3.82 12.08
N ILE A 10 -7.89 5.06 12.56
CA ILE A 10 -7.55 6.23 11.74
C ILE A 10 -6.12 6.12 11.20
N ALA A 11 -5.15 5.76 12.04
CA ALA A 11 -3.76 5.58 11.60
C ALA A 11 -3.64 4.48 10.52
N GLY A 12 -4.40 3.39 10.65
CA GLY A 12 -4.43 2.32 9.65
C GLY A 12 -5.06 2.77 8.34
N LEU A 13 -6.13 3.57 8.41
CA LEU A 13 -6.78 4.16 7.24
C LEU A 13 -5.86 5.12 6.48
N PHE A 14 -5.10 5.97 7.18
CA PHE A 14 -4.09 6.84 6.54
C PHE A 14 -2.98 6.03 5.89
N ARG A 15 -2.54 4.94 6.52
CA ARG A 15 -1.51 4.06 5.96
C ARG A 15 -2.01 3.33 4.71
N LEU A 16 -3.29 2.94 4.68
CA LEU A 16 -3.97 2.45 3.48
C LEU A 16 -4.06 3.53 2.41
N ALA A 17 -4.45 4.76 2.74
CA ALA A 17 -4.51 5.87 1.79
C ALA A 17 -3.15 6.11 1.12
N TRP A 18 -2.06 5.99 1.88
CA TRP A 18 -0.70 6.09 1.35
C TRP A 18 -0.31 4.97 0.38
N SER A 19 -1.02 3.83 0.36
CA SER A 19 -0.77 2.77 -0.63
C SER A 19 -1.30 3.12 -2.03
N PHE A 20 -2.35 3.95 -2.13
CA PHE A 20 -3.02 4.25 -3.40
C PHE A 20 -2.10 4.84 -4.47
N PRO A 21 -1.23 5.84 -4.18
CA PRO A 21 -0.28 6.34 -5.16
C PRO A 21 0.57 5.23 -5.76
N PHE A 22 1.07 4.29 -4.95
CA PHE A 22 1.94 3.21 -5.41
C PHE A 22 1.20 2.18 -6.25
N ILE A 23 -0.06 1.85 -5.89
CA ILE A 23 -0.93 0.94 -6.64
C ILE A 23 -1.18 1.46 -8.07
N PHE A 24 -1.25 2.78 -8.26
CA PHE A 24 -1.45 3.37 -9.59
C PHE A 24 -0.15 3.72 -10.32
N ILE A 25 0.86 4.26 -9.62
CA ILE A 25 2.13 4.68 -10.22
C ILE A 25 2.91 3.48 -10.75
N GLY A 26 2.95 2.36 -10.02
CA GLY A 26 3.69 1.17 -10.45
C GLY A 26 3.26 0.66 -11.83
N PRO A 27 1.96 0.35 -12.04
CA PRO A 27 1.45 -0.07 -13.34
C PRO A 27 1.56 1.02 -14.41
N ALA A 28 1.30 2.28 -14.08
CA ALA A 28 1.44 3.39 -15.02
C ALA A 28 2.89 3.51 -15.53
N LEU A 29 3.87 3.41 -14.63
CA LEU A 29 5.30 3.42 -14.99
C LEU A 29 5.68 2.19 -15.83
N PHE A 30 5.12 1.02 -15.51
CA PHE A 30 5.40 -0.21 -16.25
C PHE A 30 4.91 -0.09 -17.70
N ILE A 31 3.68 0.37 -17.91
CA ILE A 31 3.12 0.57 -19.24
C ILE A 31 3.86 1.69 -19.98
N GLY A 32 4.16 2.80 -19.31
CA GLY A 32 4.76 3.98 -19.94
C GLY A 32 6.25 3.85 -20.27
N LYS A 33 7.00 3.03 -19.52
CA LYS A 33 8.47 2.92 -19.65
C LYS A 33 9.01 1.49 -19.58
N GLY A 34 8.33 0.57 -18.90
CA GLY A 34 8.80 -0.81 -18.67
C GLY A 34 8.63 -1.76 -19.86
N THR A 35 7.55 -1.62 -20.64
CA THR A 35 7.21 -2.56 -21.73
C THR A 35 8.11 -2.46 -22.96
N GLY A 36 8.71 -1.29 -23.21
CA GLY A 36 9.60 -1.06 -24.36
C GLY A 36 10.89 -0.33 -24.02
N GLY A 37 11.11 0.02 -22.75
CA GLY A 37 12.34 0.65 -22.28
C GLY A 37 13.33 -0.35 -21.71
N HIS A 38 14.39 0.17 -21.08
CA HIS A 38 15.37 -0.67 -20.39
C HIS A 38 14.75 -1.49 -19.25
N TRP A 39 15.30 -2.68 -19.01
CA TRP A 39 14.81 -3.64 -18.01
C TRP A 39 14.68 -3.06 -16.59
N TYR A 40 15.50 -2.06 -16.24
CA TYR A 40 15.45 -1.45 -14.91
C TYR A 40 14.14 -0.71 -14.65
N TRP A 41 13.43 -0.22 -15.68
CA TRP A 41 12.11 0.39 -15.51
C TRP A 41 11.08 -0.61 -15.01
N THR A 42 11.12 -1.83 -15.54
CA THR A 42 10.28 -2.93 -15.06
C THR A 42 10.59 -3.27 -13.61
N ALA A 43 11.88 -3.33 -13.25
CA ALA A 43 12.28 -3.58 -11.86
C ALA A 43 11.79 -2.47 -10.91
N ILE A 44 11.94 -1.19 -11.28
CA ILE A 44 11.46 -0.05 -10.49
C ILE A 44 9.94 -0.12 -10.31
N SER A 45 9.20 -0.40 -11.39
CA SER A 45 7.74 -0.56 -11.34
C SER A 45 7.31 -1.65 -10.35
N LEU A 46 7.98 -2.82 -10.37
CA LEU A 46 7.68 -3.91 -9.44
C LEU A 46 7.96 -3.52 -7.99
N VAL A 47 9.07 -2.80 -7.72
CA VAL A 47 9.39 -2.30 -6.38
C VAL A 47 8.33 -1.31 -5.88
N ILE A 48 7.86 -0.42 -6.74
CA ILE A 48 6.78 0.53 -6.41
C ILE A 48 5.50 -0.23 -6.07
N MET A 49 5.10 -1.20 -6.90
CA MET A 49 3.90 -2.02 -6.63
C MET A 49 4.03 -2.80 -5.32
N ALA A 50 5.17 -3.45 -5.08
CA ALA A 50 5.43 -4.18 -3.84
C ALA A 50 5.35 -3.28 -2.60
N THR A 51 5.84 -2.04 -2.71
CA THR A 51 5.71 -1.04 -1.65
C THR A 51 4.25 -0.69 -1.38
N GLY A 52 3.44 -0.54 -2.43
CA GLY A 52 1.99 -0.34 -2.32
C GLY A 52 1.31 -1.49 -1.59
N VAL A 53 1.59 -2.74 -1.97
CA VAL A 53 1.05 -3.94 -1.31
C VAL A 53 1.45 -3.98 0.16
N PHE A 54 2.73 -3.71 0.48
CA PHE A 54 3.21 -3.67 1.84
C PHE A 54 2.47 -2.64 2.70
N LEU A 55 2.30 -1.41 2.19
CA LEU A 55 1.57 -0.35 2.89
C LEU A 55 0.09 -0.71 3.07
N ALA A 56 -0.54 -1.31 2.07
CA ALA A 56 -1.93 -1.74 2.14
C ALA A 56 -2.14 -2.81 3.23
N VAL A 57 -1.29 -3.85 3.24
CA VAL A 57 -1.34 -4.92 4.25
C VAL A 57 -1.04 -4.37 5.64
N ALA A 58 -0.05 -3.49 5.77
CA ALA A 58 0.32 -2.87 7.05
C ALA A 58 -0.82 -1.99 7.59
N GLY A 59 -1.47 -1.20 6.74
CA GLY A 59 -2.61 -0.37 7.11
C GLY A 59 -3.83 -1.20 7.49
N LEU A 60 -4.17 -2.22 6.69
CA LEU A 60 -5.27 -3.13 6.99
C LEU A 60 -5.06 -3.86 8.33
N ARG A 61 -3.84 -4.37 8.58
CA ARG A 61 -3.50 -4.99 9.86
C ARG A 61 -3.75 -4.03 11.01
N LEU A 62 -3.34 -2.77 10.88
CA LEU A 62 -3.48 -1.76 11.92
C LEU A 62 -4.94 -1.34 12.17
N VAL A 63 -5.77 -1.32 11.12
CA VAL A 63 -7.23 -1.17 11.24
C VAL A 63 -7.84 -2.35 12.01
N LEU A 64 -7.47 -3.59 11.65
CA LEU A 64 -7.95 -4.80 12.32
C LEU A 64 -7.54 -4.82 13.80
N ARG A 65 -6.30 -4.44 14.12
CA ARG A 65 -5.83 -4.25 15.51
C ARG A 65 -6.69 -3.24 16.27
N GLY A 66 -7.11 -2.17 15.61
CA GLY A 66 -7.97 -1.16 16.22
C GLY A 66 -9.39 -1.66 16.51
N PHE A 67 -9.92 -2.58 15.71
CA PHE A 67 -11.23 -3.19 15.95
C PHE A 67 -11.20 -4.33 16.96
N PHE A 68 -10.18 -5.18 16.89
CA PHE A 68 -10.16 -6.46 17.61
C PHE A 68 -9.17 -6.51 18.78
N ASN A 69 -8.32 -5.48 18.96
CA ASN A 69 -7.27 -5.44 19.98
C ASN A 69 -6.26 -6.61 19.96
N ASP A 70 -6.15 -7.32 18.83
CA ASP A 70 -5.13 -8.35 18.53
C ASP A 70 -3.89 -7.79 17.82
#